data_AF-A0A7S2AJU5-F1
#
_entry.id   AF-A0A7S2AJU5-F1
#
_cell.length_a   1.000
_cell.length_b   1.000
_cell.length_c   1.000
_cell.angle_alpha   90.00
_cell.angle_beta   90.00
_cell.angle_gamma   90.00
#
_symmetry.space_group_name_H-M   'P 1'
#
loop_
_entity.id
_entity.type
_entity.pdbx_description
1 polymer ?
#
loop_
_entity_poly.entity_id
_entity_poly.type
_entity_poly.pdbx_seq_one_letter_code
_entity_poly.pdbx_strand_id
1 'polypeptide(L)'
;FEMLVRTLAFGVKKMVTGVDRWWNVFELFMIVLPLLDFVVESLVTRPLAVTRLLRLTRLTRLVELFRLRRMKVLSLMLRGLLGGLYTLFWAVVLLFATIYMIACIATATIGRSIDDVPQIAKDELFTTVPHSFFTCFRCFMGDCSTSNGFPIVKLLSDRYGILFVLSYYVSTVLVVFGIFNLIIANYIESTLNAAKMEGEKTRTQRQRESVRIARLTRQLVKKFCAAERLCSASQESDDQEVKRIMTGSDFTDISGLSATVSKEMFLCVIQDASVQKLLDDLDVPSERAALFDILDA
;
A
#
# COMPACT_ATOMS: atom_id res chain seq x y z
N PHE A 1 8.08 10.73 22.66
CA PHE A 1 8.10 9.81 23.81
C PHE A 1 7.82 8.37 23.40
N GLU A 2 6.79 8.09 22.60
CA GLU A 2 6.47 6.74 22.08
C GLU A 2 7.63 6.08 21.29
N MET A 3 8.41 6.87 20.54
CA MET A 3 9.58 6.39 19.78
C MET A 3 10.77 6.02 20.66
N LEU A 4 11.05 6.79 21.72
CA LEU A 4 12.10 6.47 22.70
C LEU A 4 11.80 5.14 23.40
N VAL A 5 10.53 4.94 23.76
CA VAL A 5 10.02 3.67 24.32
C VAL A 5 10.14 2.52 23.31
N ARG A 6 9.85 2.74 22.02
CA ARG A 6 10.05 1.72 20.97
C ARG A 6 11.52 1.39 20.71
N THR A 7 12.42 2.37 20.73
CA THR A 7 13.87 2.13 20.59
C THR A 7 14.47 1.39 21.78
N LEU A 8 13.99 1.68 22.99
CA LEU A 8 14.37 0.95 24.21
C LEU A 8 13.78 -0.47 24.24
N ALA A 9 12.56 -0.67 23.72
CA ALA A 9 11.88 -1.96 23.74
C ALA A 9 12.32 -2.96 22.65
N PHE A 10 12.71 -2.49 21.45
CA PHE A 10 12.99 -3.38 20.30
C PHE A 10 14.46 -3.47 19.88
N GLY A 11 15.33 -2.60 20.40
CA GLY A 11 16.76 -2.57 20.06
C GLY A 11 17.04 -2.06 18.64
N VAL A 12 18.05 -1.19 18.52
CA VAL A 12 18.43 -0.48 17.27
C VAL A 12 18.69 -1.44 16.10
N LYS A 13 19.22 -2.64 16.37
CA LYS A 13 19.52 -3.66 15.33
C LYS A 13 18.27 -4.27 14.68
N LYS A 14 17.16 -4.45 15.41
CA LYS A 14 15.93 -5.05 14.84
C LYS A 14 15.15 -4.03 13.99
N MET A 15 15.29 -2.75 14.32
CA MET A 15 14.67 -1.63 13.63
C MET A 15 15.25 -1.37 12.22
N VAL A 16 16.55 -1.57 12.05
CA VAL A 16 17.26 -1.48 10.76
C VAL A 16 17.09 -2.74 9.92
N THR A 17 16.58 -3.84 10.49
CA THR A 17 16.52 -5.15 9.82
C THR A 17 15.08 -5.63 9.51
N GLY A 18 14.04 -4.86 9.86
CA GLY A 18 12.63 -5.18 9.57
C GLY A 18 12.20 -4.99 8.11
N VAL A 19 10.91 -5.16 7.77
CA VAL A 19 10.36 -4.89 6.43
C VAL A 19 10.15 -3.37 6.19
N ASP A 20 10.02 -2.58 7.26
CA ASP A 20 9.78 -1.13 7.21
C ASP A 20 11.05 -0.28 7.47
N ARG A 21 12.24 -0.76 7.06
CA ARG A 21 13.55 -0.11 7.34
C ARG A 21 13.58 1.33 6.87
N TRP A 22 13.10 1.58 5.66
CA TRP A 22 13.09 2.93 5.07
C TRP A 22 12.20 3.89 5.86
N TRP A 23 11.10 3.39 6.43
CA TRP A 23 10.21 4.17 7.25
C TRP A 23 10.86 4.53 8.59
N ASN A 24 11.50 3.55 9.24
CA ASN A 24 12.24 3.73 10.48
C ASN A 24 13.44 4.69 10.33
N VAL A 25 14.17 4.62 9.21
CA VAL A 25 15.30 5.51 8.90
C VAL A 25 14.82 6.94 8.66
N PHE A 26 13.72 7.11 7.92
CA PHE A 26 13.13 8.43 7.69
C PHE A 26 12.54 9.04 8.97
N GLU A 27 11.96 8.22 9.86
CA GLU A 27 11.55 8.63 11.20
C GLU A 27 12.75 9.04 12.08
N LEU A 28 13.85 8.31 12.06
CA LEU A 28 15.08 8.66 12.79
C LEU A 28 15.67 9.99 12.29
N PHE A 29 15.76 10.19 10.98
CA PHE A 29 16.28 11.42 10.38
C PHE A 29 15.48 12.65 10.80
N MET A 30 14.16 12.51 10.89
CA MET A 30 13.24 13.58 11.30
C MET A 30 13.34 13.94 12.78
N ILE A 31 13.83 13.03 13.63
CA ILE A 31 14.11 13.30 15.05
C ILE A 31 15.51 13.88 15.24
N VAL A 32 16.50 13.38 14.48
CA VAL A 32 17.90 13.78 14.60
C VAL A 32 18.13 15.19 14.05
N LEU A 33 17.57 15.55 12.90
CA LEU A 33 17.78 16.88 12.31
C LEU A 33 17.37 18.04 13.24
N PRO A 34 16.19 18.05 13.90
CA PRO A 34 15.82 19.12 14.83
C PRO A 34 16.64 19.10 16.13
N LEU A 35 17.13 17.94 16.56
CA LEU A 35 17.99 17.84 17.74
C LEU A 35 19.38 18.43 17.44
N LEU A 36 19.91 18.15 16.26
CA LEU A 36 21.18 18.70 15.76
C LEU A 36 21.07 20.22 15.59
N ASP A 37 19.94 20.70 15.07
CA ASP A 37 19.59 22.12 14.97
C ASP A 37 19.62 22.81 16.34
N PHE A 38 18.93 22.26 17.34
CA PHE A 38 18.91 22.78 18.71
C PHE A 38 20.31 22.83 19.35
N VAL A 39 21.13 21.80 19.15
CA VAL A 39 22.51 21.75 19.66
C VAL A 39 23.40 22.78 18.96
N VAL A 40 23.26 22.96 17.65
CA VAL A 40 24.03 23.94 16.86
C VAL A 40 23.63 25.37 17.24
N GLU A 41 22.33 25.66 17.41
CA GLU A 41 21.82 26.96 17.87
C GLU A 41 22.30 27.29 19.30
N SER A 42 22.44 26.27 20.16
CA SER A 42 22.95 26.44 21.53
C SER A 42 24.48 26.66 21.60
N LEU A 43 25.25 26.19 20.62
CA LEU A 43 26.72 26.25 20.63
C LEU A 43 27.30 27.40 19.80
N VAL A 44 26.57 27.90 18.80
CA VAL A 44 27.06 28.91 17.86
C VAL A 44 26.35 30.25 18.06
N THR A 45 27.06 31.23 18.61
CA THR A 45 26.53 32.59 18.88
C THR A 45 26.55 33.54 17.68
N ARG A 46 27.13 33.13 16.53
CA ARG A 46 27.23 33.97 15.32
C ARG A 46 26.27 33.48 14.21
N PRO A 47 25.47 34.36 13.58
CA PRO A 47 24.54 33.95 12.55
C PRO A 47 25.27 33.63 11.24
N LEU A 48 25.62 32.36 11.03
CA LEU A 48 26.14 31.86 9.76
C LEU A 48 24.99 31.59 8.77
N ALA A 49 25.28 31.52 7.47
CA ALA A 49 24.31 31.11 6.42
C ALA A 49 23.60 29.78 6.74
N VAL A 50 24.22 28.95 7.56
CA VAL A 50 23.68 27.72 8.16
C VAL A 50 22.39 27.99 8.94
N THR A 51 22.28 29.08 9.70
CA THR A 51 21.05 29.48 10.42
C THR A 51 19.85 29.76 9.50
N ARG A 52 20.10 30.14 8.24
CA ARG A 52 19.06 30.40 7.23
C ARG A 52 18.51 29.11 6.64
N LEU A 53 19.39 28.14 6.37
CA LEU A 53 19.01 26.76 6.01
C LEU A 53 18.32 26.04 7.16
N LEU A 54 18.73 26.30 8.41
CA LEU A 54 18.10 25.79 9.63
C LEU A 54 16.64 26.25 9.79
N ARG A 55 16.26 27.46 9.38
CA ARG A 55 14.83 27.86 9.43
C ARG A 55 13.91 26.97 8.57
N LEU A 56 14.44 26.31 7.55
CA LEU A 56 13.69 25.35 6.72
C LEU A 56 13.43 24.02 7.44
N THR A 57 14.19 23.65 8.47
CA THR A 57 13.88 22.47 9.31
C THR A 57 12.58 22.67 10.09
N ARG A 58 12.16 23.91 10.37
CA ARG A 58 10.85 24.18 10.98
C ARG A 58 9.69 23.75 10.06
N LEU A 59 9.90 23.74 8.73
CA LEU A 59 8.93 23.19 7.78
C LEU A 59 8.82 21.67 7.87
N THR A 60 9.87 20.95 8.31
CA THR A 60 9.78 19.50 8.52
C THR A 60 8.90 19.15 9.71
N ARG A 61 8.76 20.03 10.71
CA ARG A 61 7.75 19.89 11.78
C ARG A 61 6.31 20.01 11.26
N LEU A 62 6.07 20.85 10.23
CA LEU A 62 4.76 20.91 9.56
C LEU A 62 4.45 19.62 8.77
N VAL A 63 5.49 19.00 8.19
CA VAL A 63 5.38 17.68 7.54
C VAL A 63 4.96 16.61 8.55
N GLU A 64 5.40 16.70 9.81
CA GLU A 64 5.03 15.79 10.90
C GLU A 64 3.51 15.83 11.22
N LEU A 65 2.91 17.03 11.27
CA LEU A 65 1.45 17.23 11.42
C LEU A 65 0.65 16.64 10.24
N PHE A 66 1.22 16.62 9.04
CA PHE A 66 0.60 16.04 7.85
C PHE A 66 0.81 14.51 7.75
N ARG A 67 1.75 13.95 8.54
CA ARG A 67 2.32 12.60 8.36
C ARG A 67 1.42 11.46 8.83
N LEU A 68 0.65 11.65 9.90
CA LEU A 68 0.00 10.53 10.61
C LEU A 68 -1.17 9.89 9.85
N ARG A 69 -1.90 10.65 9.01
CA ARG A 69 -3.08 10.13 8.29
C ARG A 69 -2.89 10.01 6.77
N ARG A 70 -2.04 10.83 6.14
CA ARG A 70 -1.84 10.85 4.68
C ARG A 70 -0.75 9.90 4.17
N MET A 71 0.27 9.59 4.97
CA MET A 71 1.40 8.78 4.52
C MET A 71 1.06 7.30 4.34
N LYS A 72 0.10 6.77 5.13
CA LYS A 72 -0.39 5.40 4.92
C LYS A 72 -1.08 5.27 3.56
N VAL A 73 -1.97 6.20 3.24
CA VAL A 73 -2.66 6.25 1.93
C VAL A 73 -1.67 6.44 0.78
N LEU A 74 -0.73 7.38 0.92
CA LEU A 74 0.31 7.61 -0.08
C LEU A 74 1.23 6.39 -0.24
N SER A 75 1.61 5.72 0.85
CA SER A 75 2.43 4.49 0.80
C SER A 75 1.68 3.33 0.17
N LEU A 76 0.36 3.25 0.34
CA LEU A 76 -0.49 2.25 -0.29
C LEU A 76 -0.56 2.49 -1.80
N MET A 77 -0.76 3.76 -2.21
CA MET A 77 -0.73 4.16 -3.62
C MET A 77 0.65 3.96 -4.26
N LEU A 78 1.74 4.30 -3.55
CA LEU A 78 3.11 4.06 -3.99
C LEU A 78 3.41 2.56 -4.12
N ARG A 79 2.97 1.72 -3.18
CA ARG A 79 3.10 0.26 -3.31
C ARG A 79 2.33 -0.27 -4.52
N GLY A 80 1.17 0.31 -4.83
CA GLY A 80 0.42 0.01 -6.05
C GLY A 80 1.12 0.45 -7.34
N LEU A 81 1.77 1.62 -7.32
CA LEU A 81 2.60 2.11 -8.42
C LEU A 81 3.85 1.23 -8.61
N LEU A 82 4.55 0.91 -7.52
CA LEU A 82 5.74 0.05 -7.50
C LEU A 82 5.42 -1.37 -8.01
N GLY A 83 4.23 -1.89 -7.71
CA GLY A 83 3.76 -3.20 -8.20
C GLY A 83 3.65 -3.27 -9.73
N GLY A 84 3.40 -2.15 -10.40
CA GLY A 84 3.30 -2.05 -11.86
C GLY A 84 4.48 -1.41 -12.56
N LEU A 85 5.53 -1.02 -11.83
CA LEU A 85 6.64 -0.31 -12.42
C LEU A 85 7.32 -1.11 -13.53
N TYR A 86 7.38 -2.43 -13.40
CA TYR A 86 7.98 -3.28 -14.43
C TYR A 86 7.20 -3.21 -15.74
N THR A 87 5.88 -3.40 -15.70
CA THR A 87 5.04 -3.35 -16.91
C THR A 87 4.98 -1.94 -17.50
N LEU A 88 4.90 -0.92 -16.65
CA LEU A 88 4.94 0.48 -17.05
C LEU A 88 6.27 0.85 -17.70
N PHE A 89 7.39 0.36 -17.17
CA PHE A 89 8.73 0.56 -17.74
C PHE A 89 8.80 0.01 -19.17
N TRP A 90 8.36 -1.23 -19.40
CA TRP A 90 8.34 -1.80 -20.75
C TRP A 90 7.41 -1.07 -21.71
N ALA A 91 6.26 -0.58 -21.23
CA ALA A 91 5.35 0.22 -22.04
C ALA A 91 5.98 1.57 -22.46
N VAL A 92 6.71 2.23 -21.55
CA VAL A 92 7.48 3.44 -21.85
C VAL A 92 8.65 3.16 -22.80
N VAL A 93 9.34 2.03 -22.64
CA VAL A 93 10.39 1.58 -23.58
C VAL A 93 9.81 1.38 -24.98
N LEU A 94 8.63 0.76 -25.09
CA LEU A 94 7.93 0.60 -26.38
C LEU A 94 7.57 1.95 -26.99
N LEU A 95 7.03 2.89 -26.20
CA LEU A 95 6.76 4.25 -26.64
C LEU A 95 8.02 4.91 -27.20
N PHE A 96 9.11 4.94 -26.44
CA PHE A 96 10.35 5.55 -26.91
C PHE A 96 10.95 4.83 -28.12
N ALA A 97 10.85 3.50 -28.22
CA ALA A 97 11.27 2.76 -29.41
C ALA A 97 10.46 3.19 -30.64
N THR A 98 9.14 3.35 -30.53
CA THR A 98 8.31 3.79 -31.66
C THR A 98 8.61 5.23 -32.09
N ILE A 99 8.78 6.15 -31.12
CA ILE A 99 9.17 7.55 -31.41
C ILE A 99 10.57 7.58 -32.03
N TYR A 100 11.49 6.73 -31.57
CA TYR A 100 12.83 6.61 -32.16
C TYR A 100 12.78 6.17 -33.62
N MET A 101 11.95 5.18 -33.97
CA MET A 101 11.77 4.77 -35.37
C MET A 101 11.23 5.91 -36.24
N ILE A 102 10.23 6.64 -35.75
CA ILE A 102 9.68 7.82 -36.44
C ILE A 102 10.75 8.92 -36.58
N ALA A 103 11.53 9.16 -35.53
CA ALA A 103 12.60 10.14 -35.52
C ALA A 103 13.72 9.81 -36.53
N CYS A 104 14.09 8.53 -36.65
CA CYS A 104 15.05 8.08 -37.66
C CYS A 104 14.54 8.34 -39.07
N ILE A 105 13.27 8.03 -39.35
CA ILE A 105 12.64 8.31 -40.64
C ILE A 105 12.62 9.82 -40.89
N ALA A 106 12.19 10.62 -39.91
CA ALA A 106 12.14 12.08 -40.00
C ALA A 106 13.54 12.69 -40.25
N THR A 107 14.58 12.19 -39.58
CA THR A 107 15.96 12.64 -39.82
C THR A 107 16.40 12.30 -41.25
N ALA A 108 16.07 11.10 -41.73
CA ALA A 108 16.47 10.63 -43.06
C ALA A 108 15.74 11.35 -44.21
N THR A 109 14.49 11.77 -43.99
CA THR A 109 13.67 12.46 -44.99
C THR A 109 13.76 13.98 -44.90
N ILE A 110 13.57 14.55 -43.71
CA ILE A 110 13.51 16.00 -43.48
C ILE A 110 14.91 16.58 -43.25
N GLY A 111 15.77 15.89 -42.50
CA GLY A 111 17.11 16.37 -42.15
C GLY A 111 18.02 16.59 -43.36
N ARG A 112 17.75 15.92 -44.50
CA ARG A 112 18.51 16.11 -45.76
C ARG A 112 18.09 17.33 -46.56
N SER A 113 16.91 17.88 -46.32
CA SER A 113 16.33 19.02 -47.03
C SER A 113 15.98 20.15 -46.05
N ILE A 114 16.79 20.28 -45.01
CA ILE A 114 16.55 21.25 -43.93
C ILE A 114 16.72 22.70 -44.41
N ASP A 115 17.63 22.92 -45.37
CA ASP A 115 17.92 24.24 -45.95
C ASP A 115 16.74 24.84 -46.72
N ASP A 116 15.79 24.00 -47.16
CA ASP A 116 14.57 24.42 -47.86
C ASP A 116 13.57 25.12 -46.93
N VAL A 117 13.72 24.96 -45.60
CA VAL A 117 12.81 25.53 -44.60
C VAL A 117 13.62 26.27 -43.53
N PRO A 118 13.87 27.58 -43.70
CA PRO A 118 14.77 28.35 -42.85
C PRO A 118 14.42 28.33 -41.36
N GLN A 119 13.13 28.25 -41.01
CA GLN A 119 12.68 28.19 -39.62
C GLN A 119 13.06 26.88 -38.94
N ILE A 120 13.16 25.77 -39.68
CA ILE A 120 13.56 24.45 -39.17
C ILE A 120 15.08 24.37 -39.05
N ALA A 121 15.80 24.87 -40.07
CA ALA A 121 17.26 24.92 -40.06
C ALA A 121 17.81 25.80 -38.93
N LYS A 122 17.21 26.97 -38.70
CA LYS A 122 17.64 27.93 -37.66
C LYS A 122 17.57 27.35 -36.25
N ASP A 123 16.56 26.53 -35.99
CA ASP A 123 16.34 25.91 -34.68
C ASP A 123 16.95 24.49 -34.61
N GLU A 124 17.68 24.08 -35.65
CA GLU A 124 18.34 22.76 -35.79
C GLU A 124 17.38 21.57 -35.61
N LEU A 125 16.11 21.73 -36.00
CA LEU A 125 15.10 20.66 -35.91
C LEU A 125 15.40 19.57 -36.94
N PHE A 126 15.30 18.31 -36.51
CA PHE A 126 15.48 17.14 -37.38
C PHE A 126 16.88 16.94 -38.00
N THR A 127 17.88 17.68 -37.52
CA THR A 127 19.29 17.59 -37.98
C THR A 127 19.94 16.25 -37.63
N THR A 128 19.70 15.78 -36.41
CA THR A 128 20.25 14.52 -35.87
C THR A 128 19.13 13.71 -35.23
N VAL A 129 19.35 12.40 -35.07
CA VAL A 129 18.34 11.49 -34.48
C VAL A 129 17.88 11.95 -33.08
N PRO A 130 18.74 12.40 -32.16
CA PRO A 130 18.30 12.93 -30.86
C PRO A 130 17.43 14.19 -30.98
N HIS A 131 17.78 15.12 -31.88
CA HIS A 131 16.99 16.33 -32.11
C HIS A 131 15.63 15.99 -32.74
N SER A 132 15.60 15.09 -33.72
CA SER A 132 14.35 14.56 -34.29
C SER A 132 13.49 13.88 -33.24
N PHE A 133 14.09 13.06 -32.37
CA PHE A 133 13.39 12.35 -31.31
C PHE A 133 12.72 13.33 -30.34
N PHE A 134 13.47 14.33 -29.89
CA PHE A 134 12.94 15.37 -29.00
C PHE A 134 11.80 16.15 -29.65
N THR A 135 11.97 16.57 -30.91
CA THR A 135 10.91 17.28 -31.66
C THR A 135 9.67 16.42 -31.87
N CYS A 136 9.82 15.15 -32.27
CA CYS A 136 8.69 14.21 -32.41
C CYS A 136 7.97 14.00 -31.08
N PHE A 137 8.71 13.80 -29.99
CA PHE A 137 8.13 13.65 -28.65
C PHE A 137 7.33 14.89 -28.25
N ARG A 138 7.89 16.10 -28.43
CA ARG A 138 7.18 17.36 -28.17
C ARG A 138 5.89 17.46 -28.98
N CYS A 139 5.94 17.15 -30.28
CA CYS A 139 4.77 17.19 -31.15
C CYS A 139 3.67 16.22 -30.69
N PHE A 140 4.01 14.99 -30.28
CA PHE A 140 3.01 14.03 -29.77
C PHE A 140 2.46 14.41 -28.39
N MET A 141 3.22 15.14 -27.58
CA MET A 141 2.76 15.71 -26.31
C MET A 141 1.87 16.95 -26.48
N GLY A 142 1.73 17.46 -27.71
CA GLY A 142 0.87 18.60 -28.04
C GLY A 142 1.62 19.92 -28.27
N ASP A 143 2.94 19.95 -28.09
CA ASP A 143 3.77 21.11 -28.42
C ASP A 143 4.53 20.86 -29.73
N CYS A 144 3.97 21.33 -30.84
CA CYS A 144 4.57 21.18 -32.17
C CYS A 144 4.91 22.54 -32.79
N SER A 145 5.66 23.36 -32.06
CA SER A 145 6.04 24.72 -32.44
C SER A 145 7.57 24.93 -32.41
N THR A 146 8.06 25.77 -33.32
CA THR A 146 9.44 26.27 -33.30
C THR A 146 9.63 27.28 -32.16
N SER A 147 10.88 27.68 -31.89
CA SER A 147 11.21 28.66 -30.84
C SER A 147 10.56 30.02 -31.05
N ASN A 148 10.22 30.33 -32.31
CA ASN A 148 9.52 31.56 -32.69
C ASN A 148 7.98 31.39 -32.75
N GLY A 149 7.46 30.23 -32.31
CA GLY A 149 6.02 29.93 -32.26
C GLY A 149 5.39 29.50 -33.58
N PHE A 150 6.18 29.23 -34.63
CA PHE A 150 5.62 28.75 -35.90
C PHE A 150 5.24 27.27 -35.79
N PRO A 151 4.05 26.88 -36.28
CA PRO A 151 3.62 25.49 -36.26
C PRO A 151 4.47 24.63 -37.22
N ILE A 152 5.19 23.66 -36.67
CA ILE A 152 6.10 22.77 -37.42
C ILE A 152 5.34 21.99 -38.49
N VAL A 153 4.14 21.48 -38.15
CA VAL A 153 3.29 20.73 -39.08
C VAL A 153 2.93 21.54 -40.32
N LYS A 154 2.67 22.84 -40.17
CA LYS A 154 2.32 23.72 -41.29
C LYS A 154 3.53 23.95 -42.20
N LEU A 155 4.69 24.25 -41.61
CA LEU A 155 5.95 24.43 -42.32
C LEU A 155 6.31 23.20 -43.18
N LEU A 156 6.18 22.00 -42.62
CA LEU A 156 6.45 20.76 -43.37
C LEU A 156 5.33 20.42 -44.35
N SER A 157 4.07 20.71 -44.02
CA SER A 157 2.94 20.50 -44.94
C SER A 157 3.09 21.34 -46.22
N ASP A 158 3.59 22.57 -46.11
CA ASP A 158 3.77 23.44 -47.27
C ASP A 158 4.90 22.95 -48.20
N ARG A 159 5.89 22.22 -47.66
CA ARG A 159 7.01 21.66 -48.44
C ARG A 159 6.75 20.25 -48.99
N TYR A 160 6.29 19.33 -48.12
CA TYR A 160 6.14 17.90 -48.45
C TYR A 160 4.70 17.52 -48.84
N GLY A 161 3.75 18.45 -48.69
CA GLY A 161 2.37 18.27 -49.12
C GLY A 161 1.60 17.21 -48.33
N ILE A 162 0.58 16.65 -48.99
CA ILE A 162 -0.42 15.76 -48.40
C ILE A 162 0.18 14.47 -47.82
N LEU A 163 1.26 13.96 -48.39
CA LEU A 163 1.86 12.68 -47.99
C LEU A 163 2.50 12.78 -46.60
N PHE A 164 3.17 13.90 -46.32
CA PHE A 164 3.67 14.20 -44.98
C PHE A 164 2.51 14.34 -43.98
N VAL A 165 1.49 15.11 -44.34
CA VAL A 165 0.31 15.34 -43.48
C VAL A 165 -0.36 14.01 -43.10
N LEU A 166 -0.58 13.12 -44.07
CA LEU A 166 -1.14 11.80 -43.83
C LEU A 166 -0.24 10.97 -42.89
N SER A 167 1.07 10.94 -43.16
CA SER A 167 2.02 10.20 -42.31
C SER A 167 2.06 10.73 -40.86
N TYR A 168 1.94 12.06 -40.69
CA TYR A 168 1.90 12.71 -39.39
C TYR A 168 0.63 12.36 -38.62
N TYR A 169 -0.54 12.42 -39.27
CA TYR A 169 -1.81 12.07 -38.62
C TYR A 169 -1.87 10.59 -38.24
N VAL A 170 -1.42 9.68 -39.12
CA VAL A 170 -1.34 8.24 -38.81
C VAL A 170 -0.42 7.99 -37.63
N SER A 171 0.76 8.60 -37.61
CA SER A 171 1.73 8.48 -36.51
C SER A 171 1.16 9.06 -35.20
N THR A 172 0.45 10.18 -35.27
CA THR A 172 -0.20 10.81 -34.11
C THR A 172 -1.30 9.92 -33.56
N VAL A 173 -2.13 9.30 -34.41
CA VAL A 173 -3.16 8.36 -33.95
C VAL A 173 -2.55 7.14 -33.29
N LEU A 174 -1.50 6.58 -33.89
CA LEU A 174 -0.81 5.41 -33.33
C LEU A 174 -0.18 5.72 -31.97
N VAL A 175 0.56 6.82 -31.84
CA VAL A 175 1.27 7.15 -30.60
C VAL A 175 0.31 7.67 -29.53
N VAL A 176 -0.55 8.64 -29.88
CA VAL A 176 -1.41 9.31 -28.91
C VAL A 176 -2.62 8.46 -28.54
N PHE A 177 -3.38 7.98 -29.52
CA PHE A 177 -4.57 7.18 -29.24
C PHE A 177 -4.27 5.70 -29.04
N GLY A 178 -3.17 5.18 -29.60
CA GLY A 178 -2.74 3.81 -29.38
C GLY A 178 -1.88 3.67 -28.13
N ILE A 179 -0.64 4.14 -28.19
CA ILE A 179 0.38 3.82 -27.18
C ILE A 179 0.13 4.54 -25.84
N PHE A 180 -0.20 5.84 -25.83
CA PHE A 180 -0.49 6.51 -24.54
C PHE A 180 -1.72 5.90 -23.85
N ASN A 181 -2.78 5.60 -24.59
CA ASN A 181 -3.96 4.93 -24.02
C ASN A 181 -3.62 3.52 -23.53
N LEU A 182 -2.75 2.78 -24.22
CA LEU A 182 -2.24 1.49 -23.75
C LEU A 182 -1.46 1.63 -22.42
N ILE A 183 -0.61 2.66 -22.29
CA ILE A 183 0.12 2.94 -21.06
C ILE A 183 -0.85 3.26 -19.91
N ILE A 184 -1.85 4.12 -20.17
CA ILE A 184 -2.87 4.48 -19.17
C ILE A 184 -3.66 3.25 -18.75
N ALA A 185 -4.08 2.39 -19.70
CA ALA A 185 -4.78 1.14 -19.40
C ALA A 185 -3.95 0.20 -18.52
N ASN A 186 -2.68 -0.03 -18.87
CA ASN A 186 -1.76 -0.85 -18.08
C ASN A 186 -1.53 -0.28 -16.66
N TYR A 187 -1.44 1.05 -16.54
CA TYR A 187 -1.32 1.72 -15.24
C TYR A 187 -2.56 1.52 -14.36
N ILE A 188 -3.75 1.65 -14.95
CA ILE A 188 -5.02 1.40 -14.26
C ILE A 188 -5.10 -0.05 -13.82
N GLU A 189 -4.74 -1.00 -14.69
CA GLU A 189 -4.75 -2.44 -14.38
C GLU A 189 -3.82 -2.78 -13.21
N SER A 190 -2.59 -2.26 -13.19
CA SER A 190 -1.69 -2.45 -12.05
C SER A 190 -2.28 -1.91 -10.75
N THR A 191 -2.88 -0.72 -10.81
CA THR A 191 -3.48 -0.08 -9.63
C THR A 191 -4.67 -0.88 -9.10
N LEU A 192 -5.51 -1.40 -10.01
CA LEU A 192 -6.64 -2.27 -9.67
C LEU A 192 -6.16 -3.61 -9.09
N ASN A 193 -5.12 -4.21 -9.65
CA ASN A 193 -4.53 -5.45 -9.14
C ASN A 193 -3.98 -5.25 -7.73
N ALA A 194 -3.28 -4.14 -7.47
CA ALA A 194 -2.80 -3.81 -6.13
C ALA A 194 -3.96 -3.60 -5.13
N ALA A 195 -5.03 -2.90 -5.53
CA ALA A 195 -6.20 -2.71 -4.70
C ALA A 195 -6.93 -4.05 -4.41
N LYS A 196 -7.02 -4.94 -5.40
CA LYS A 196 -7.61 -6.27 -5.25
C LYS A 196 -6.82 -7.13 -4.26
N MET A 197 -5.49 -7.13 -4.35
CA MET A 197 -4.63 -7.89 -3.43
C MET A 197 -4.80 -7.42 -1.97
N GLU A 198 -4.98 -6.12 -1.73
CA GLU A 198 -5.22 -5.60 -0.38
C GLU A 198 -6.60 -5.99 0.16
N GLY A 199 -7.62 -5.97 -0.72
CA GLY A 199 -8.96 -6.45 -0.40
C GLY A 199 -9.00 -7.94 -0.07
N GLU A 200 -8.27 -8.77 -0.82
CA GLU A 200 -8.14 -10.21 -0.58
C GLU A 200 -7.47 -10.51 0.77
N LYS A 201 -6.35 -9.85 1.09
CA LYS A 201 -5.69 -10.00 2.40
C LYS A 201 -6.64 -9.70 3.56
N THR A 202 -7.40 -8.62 3.46
CA THR A 202 -8.38 -8.22 4.48
C THR A 202 -9.49 -9.27 4.61
N ARG A 203 -9.97 -9.82 3.49
CA ARG A 203 -11.00 -10.88 3.49
C ARG A 203 -10.47 -12.18 4.10
N THR A 204 -9.27 -12.61 3.73
CA THR A 204 -8.65 -13.82 4.30
C THR A 204 -8.40 -13.64 5.79
N GLN A 205 -8.00 -12.45 6.24
CA GLN A 205 -7.82 -12.18 7.67
C GLN A 205 -9.15 -12.27 8.43
N ARG A 206 -10.22 -11.66 7.92
CA ARG A 206 -11.56 -11.78 8.53
C ARG A 206 -12.07 -13.23 8.58
N GLN A 207 -11.83 -14.02 7.54
CA GLN A 207 -12.18 -15.45 7.52
C GLN A 207 -11.37 -16.25 8.54
N ARG A 208 -10.07 -15.96 8.69
CA ARG A 208 -9.23 -16.61 9.71
C ARG A 208 -9.68 -16.24 11.12
N GLU A 209 -10.04 -14.99 11.34
CA GLU A 209 -10.58 -14.51 12.62
C GLU A 209 -11.93 -15.15 12.95
N SER A 210 -12.87 -15.23 11.99
CA SER A 210 -14.17 -15.87 12.23
C SER A 210 -14.05 -17.37 12.54
N VAL A 211 -13.17 -18.09 11.83
CA VAL A 211 -12.88 -19.51 12.13
C VAL A 211 -12.19 -19.67 13.48
N ARG A 212 -11.27 -18.75 13.85
CA ARG A 212 -10.62 -18.75 15.16
C ARG A 212 -11.65 -18.56 16.27
N ILE A 213 -12.52 -17.56 16.16
CA ILE A 213 -13.59 -17.26 17.13
C ILE A 213 -14.50 -18.49 17.27
N ALA A 214 -14.99 -19.06 16.16
CA ALA A 214 -15.86 -20.24 16.20
C ALA A 214 -15.21 -21.45 16.89
N ARG A 215 -13.90 -21.66 16.71
CA ARG A 215 -13.16 -22.74 17.40
C ARG A 215 -13.05 -22.49 18.90
N LEU A 216 -12.74 -21.27 19.31
CA LEU A 216 -12.64 -20.89 20.72
C LEU A 216 -14.02 -20.98 21.40
N THR A 217 -15.07 -20.46 20.77
CA THR A 217 -16.45 -20.59 21.26
C THR A 217 -16.86 -22.05 21.37
N ARG A 218 -16.52 -22.91 20.40
CA ARG A 218 -16.81 -24.35 20.51
C ARG A 218 -16.08 -25.01 21.67
N GLN A 219 -14.82 -24.65 21.94
CA GLN A 219 -14.07 -25.15 23.10
C GLN A 219 -14.69 -24.67 24.42
N LEU A 220 -15.13 -23.41 24.45
CA LEU A 220 -15.81 -22.82 25.60
C LEU A 220 -17.13 -23.55 25.89
N VAL A 221 -18.00 -23.72 24.89
CA VAL A 221 -19.27 -24.46 25.01
C VAL A 221 -19.03 -25.89 25.48
N LYS A 222 -18.01 -26.58 24.96
CA LYS A 222 -17.64 -27.93 25.43
C LYS A 222 -17.29 -27.95 26.92
N LYS A 223 -16.58 -26.94 27.43
CA LYS A 223 -16.25 -26.83 28.86
C LYS A 223 -17.49 -26.59 29.71
N PHE A 224 -18.41 -25.74 29.27
CA PHE A 224 -19.69 -25.54 29.94
C PHE A 224 -20.55 -26.82 29.95
N CYS A 225 -20.67 -27.54 28.83
CA CYS A 225 -21.43 -28.80 28.79
C CYS A 225 -20.79 -29.92 29.64
N ALA A 226 -19.46 -29.97 29.72
CA ALA A 226 -18.77 -30.95 30.58
C ALA A 226 -19.04 -30.67 32.07
N ALA A 227 -19.05 -29.39 32.46
CA ALA A 227 -19.40 -28.99 33.82
C ALA A 227 -20.87 -29.29 34.16
N GLU A 228 -21.78 -29.15 33.20
CA GLU A 228 -23.20 -29.46 33.38
C GLU A 228 -23.37 -30.93 33.74
N ARG A 229 -22.77 -31.82 32.94
CA ARG A 229 -22.85 -33.28 33.16
C ARG A 229 -22.25 -33.69 34.51
N LEU A 230 -21.20 -33.02 34.98
CA LEU A 230 -20.63 -33.27 36.31
C LEU A 230 -21.61 -32.86 37.41
N CYS A 231 -22.28 -31.72 37.28
CA CYS A 231 -23.30 -31.28 38.23
C CYS A 231 -24.54 -32.18 38.21
N SER A 232 -25.01 -32.61 37.03
CA SER A 232 -26.14 -33.54 36.89
C SER A 232 -25.81 -34.94 37.42
N ALA A 233 -24.61 -35.45 37.15
CA ALA A 233 -24.15 -36.74 37.68
C ALA A 233 -23.93 -36.71 39.20
N SER A 234 -23.59 -35.55 39.79
CA SER A 234 -23.58 -35.41 41.25
C SER A 234 -24.99 -35.39 41.88
N GLN A 235 -26.05 -35.21 41.09
CA GLN A 235 -27.44 -35.38 41.51
C GLN A 235 -27.97 -36.80 41.27
N GLU A 236 -27.39 -37.55 40.32
CA GLU A 236 -27.74 -38.95 40.06
C GLU A 236 -26.53 -39.88 40.23
N SER A 237 -26.50 -40.51 41.42
CA SER A 237 -26.11 -41.91 41.69
C SER A 237 -24.76 -42.15 42.37
N ASP A 238 -24.85 -42.74 43.56
CA ASP A 238 -24.22 -44.03 43.90
C ASP A 238 -22.94 -44.36 43.08
N ASP A 239 -21.82 -43.85 43.58
CA ASP A 239 -20.44 -44.35 43.61
C ASP A 239 -19.78 -45.22 42.50
N GLN A 240 -20.34 -45.43 41.31
CA GLN A 240 -19.63 -46.25 40.28
C GLN A 240 -19.50 -45.69 38.86
N GLU A 241 -20.23 -44.64 38.48
CA GLU A 241 -20.20 -44.11 37.09
C GLU A 241 -19.10 -43.04 36.88
N VAL A 242 -18.71 -42.32 37.95
CA VAL A 242 -17.83 -41.12 37.91
C VAL A 242 -16.42 -41.44 37.41
N LYS A 243 -15.94 -42.69 37.55
CA LYS A 243 -14.59 -43.10 37.09
C LYS A 243 -14.51 -43.48 35.62
N ARG A 244 -15.61 -43.73 34.90
CA ARG A 244 -15.55 -44.07 33.45
C ARG A 244 -15.48 -42.85 32.54
N ILE A 245 -15.98 -41.70 32.98
CA ILE A 245 -16.07 -40.50 32.14
C ILE A 245 -14.70 -39.82 31.94
N MET A 246 -13.73 -40.07 32.81
CA MET A 246 -12.37 -39.50 32.69
C MET A 246 -11.49 -40.14 31.60
N THR A 247 -11.82 -41.32 31.08
CA THR A 247 -10.88 -42.09 30.22
C THR A 247 -11.33 -42.37 28.80
N GLY A 248 -12.50 -41.89 28.37
CA GLY A 248 -12.85 -42.06 26.97
C GLY A 248 -14.13 -41.35 26.61
N SER A 249 -14.02 -40.28 25.83
CA SER A 249 -14.94 -40.11 24.72
C SER A 249 -14.44 -39.02 23.78
N ASP A 250 -13.96 -39.47 22.62
CA ASP A 250 -14.44 -38.85 21.39
C ASP A 250 -15.97 -38.95 21.42
N PHE A 251 -16.68 -37.84 21.65
CA PHE A 251 -18.14 -37.82 21.58
C PHE A 251 -18.60 -36.71 20.64
N THR A 252 -19.14 -37.17 19.52
CA THR A 252 -19.59 -36.40 18.37
C THR A 252 -20.99 -35.79 18.52
N ASP A 253 -21.67 -35.93 19.65
CA ASP A 253 -23.06 -35.48 19.77
C ASP A 253 -23.21 -34.19 20.58
N ILE A 254 -23.27 -33.08 19.85
CA ILE A 254 -23.87 -31.79 20.26
C ILE A 254 -25.37 -31.82 19.87
N SER A 255 -26.03 -32.93 20.12
CA SER A 255 -27.41 -33.22 19.69
C SER A 255 -28.21 -33.60 20.93
N GLY A 256 -28.58 -32.58 21.70
CA GLY A 256 -29.39 -32.74 22.92
C GLY A 256 -29.30 -31.62 23.94
N LEU A 257 -28.83 -30.43 23.56
CA LEU A 257 -28.61 -29.35 24.53
C LEU A 257 -29.88 -28.50 24.70
N SER A 258 -30.74 -28.91 25.64
CA SER A 258 -31.69 -28.02 26.31
C SER A 258 -31.10 -27.61 27.66
N ALA A 259 -29.94 -26.94 27.64
CA ALA A 259 -29.21 -26.60 28.86
C ALA A 259 -29.54 -25.16 29.30
N THR A 260 -30.36 -25.03 30.35
CA THR A 260 -30.45 -23.78 31.11
C THR A 260 -29.23 -23.70 32.02
N VAL A 261 -28.23 -22.89 31.65
CA VAL A 261 -27.02 -22.70 32.47
C VAL A 261 -27.39 -21.88 33.70
N SER A 262 -27.25 -22.45 34.90
CA SER A 262 -27.52 -21.71 36.14
C SER A 262 -26.40 -20.70 36.45
N LYS A 263 -26.74 -19.60 37.14
CA LYS A 263 -25.77 -18.56 37.53
C LYS A 263 -24.61 -19.11 38.37
N GLU A 264 -24.89 -20.05 39.26
CA GLU A 264 -23.91 -20.69 40.14
C GLU A 264 -22.94 -21.58 39.34
N MET A 265 -23.47 -22.35 38.40
CA MET A 265 -22.68 -23.17 37.48
C MET A 265 -21.79 -22.28 36.60
N PHE A 266 -22.33 -21.18 36.09
CA PHE A 266 -21.58 -20.22 35.28
C PHE A 266 -20.39 -19.61 36.06
N LEU A 267 -20.63 -19.18 37.29
CA LEU A 267 -19.58 -18.62 38.16
C LEU A 267 -18.52 -19.66 38.51
N CYS A 268 -18.89 -20.92 38.70
CA CYS A 268 -17.95 -22.02 38.95
C CYS A 268 -17.06 -22.31 37.73
N VAL A 269 -17.65 -22.41 36.53
CA VAL A 269 -16.92 -22.69 35.28
C VAL A 269 -15.98 -21.54 34.90
N ILE A 270 -16.37 -20.30 35.16
CA ILE A 270 -15.53 -19.13 34.93
C ILE A 270 -14.28 -19.12 35.80
N GLN A 271 -14.27 -19.79 36.97
CA GLN A 271 -13.06 -19.85 37.80
C GLN A 271 -11.97 -20.78 37.24
N ASP A 272 -12.29 -21.66 36.27
CA ASP A 272 -11.29 -22.52 35.61
C ASP A 272 -10.28 -21.67 34.82
N ALA A 273 -8.99 -21.83 35.12
CA ALA A 273 -7.90 -21.12 34.45
C ALA A 273 -7.86 -21.36 32.93
N SER A 274 -8.31 -22.53 32.46
CA SER A 274 -8.43 -22.83 31.03
C SER A 274 -9.59 -22.09 30.36
N VAL A 275 -10.69 -21.85 31.07
CA VAL A 275 -11.83 -21.06 30.60
C VAL A 275 -11.48 -19.57 30.57
N GLN A 276 -10.80 -19.08 31.60
CA GLN A 276 -10.26 -17.71 31.64
C GLN A 276 -9.35 -17.43 30.44
N LYS A 277 -8.44 -18.37 30.13
CA LYS A 277 -7.55 -18.25 28.96
C LYS A 277 -8.31 -18.24 27.62
N LEU A 278 -9.36 -19.05 27.49
CA LEU A 278 -10.20 -19.05 26.28
C LEU A 278 -10.95 -17.72 26.13
N LEU A 279 -11.45 -17.15 27.22
CA LEU A 279 -12.12 -15.85 27.25
C LEU A 279 -11.14 -14.70 26.95
N ASP A 280 -9.90 -14.79 27.42
CA ASP A 280 -8.81 -13.88 27.04
C ASP A 280 -8.50 -13.97 25.54
N ASP A 281 -8.41 -15.19 24.99
CA ASP A 281 -8.15 -15.43 23.57
C ASP A 281 -9.31 -14.97 22.65
N LEU A 282 -10.51 -14.76 23.22
CA LEU A 282 -11.71 -14.21 22.59
C LEU A 282 -11.85 -12.69 22.79
N ASP A 283 -10.87 -12.03 23.42
CA ASP A 283 -10.88 -10.61 23.78
C ASP A 283 -12.10 -10.20 24.64
N VAL A 284 -12.62 -11.11 25.47
CA VAL A 284 -13.74 -10.82 26.38
C VAL A 284 -13.22 -9.98 27.57
N PRO A 285 -13.87 -8.83 27.88
CA PRO A 285 -13.49 -7.97 28.99
C PRO A 285 -13.38 -8.72 30.31
N SER A 286 -12.54 -8.23 31.23
CA SER A 286 -12.28 -8.84 32.54
C SER A 286 -13.50 -8.84 33.48
N GLU A 287 -14.55 -8.07 33.21
CA GLU A 287 -15.82 -8.04 33.94
C GLU A 287 -16.72 -9.25 33.61
N ARG A 288 -16.16 -10.46 33.73
CA ARG A 288 -16.76 -11.72 33.26
C ARG A 288 -17.94 -12.20 34.10
N ALA A 289 -18.03 -11.78 35.35
CA ALA A 289 -19.13 -12.13 36.24
C ALA A 289 -20.45 -11.43 35.86
N ALA A 290 -20.38 -10.22 35.26
CA ALA A 290 -21.54 -9.49 34.77
C ALA A 290 -22.02 -10.00 33.40
N LEU A 291 -21.21 -10.83 32.73
CA LEU A 291 -21.54 -11.38 31.40
C LEU A 291 -22.78 -12.29 31.44
N PHE A 292 -23.04 -12.96 32.57
CA PHE A 292 -24.23 -13.80 32.75
C PHE A 292 -25.51 -12.97 32.67
N ASP A 293 -25.54 -11.83 33.37
CA ASP A 293 -26.71 -10.95 33.44
C ASP A 293 -26.99 -10.26 32.08
N ILE A 294 -26.01 -10.23 31.17
CA ILE A 294 -26.14 -9.73 29.79
C ILE A 294 -26.60 -10.84 28.82
N LEU A 295 -26.22 -12.10 29.08
CA LEU A 295 -26.57 -13.26 28.25
C LEU A 295 -27.97 -13.82 28.54
N ASP A 296 -28.49 -13.58 29.75
CA ASP A 296 -29.80 -14.04 30.24
C ASP A 296 -30.91 -12.97 30.10
N ALA A 297 -30.56 -11.77 29.62
CA ALA A 297 -31.48 -10.65 29.34
C ALA A 297 -32.01 -10.67 27.90
#